data_AF-A0A9D7U561-F1
#
_entry.id   AF-A0A9D7U561-F1
#
_cell.length_a   1.000
_cell.length_b   1.000
_cell.length_c   1.000
_cell.angle_alpha   90.00
_cell.angle_beta   90.00
_cell.angle_gamma   90.00
#
_symmetry.space_group_name_H-M   'P 1'
#
loop_
_entity.id
_entity.type
_entity.pdbx_description
1 polymer ?
#
loop_
_entity_poly.entity_id
_entity_poly.type
_entity_poly.pdbx_seq_one_letter_code
_entity_poly.pdbx_strand_id
1 'polypeptide(L)'
;MKKLIFVFAFSILGLVPITTKAQVRVGVNFNFTTQPIWGPEGNDYVNYYYLPDIDVFYNVPKHQYVYVKNGRWTFSRYLPYQYRNYNLYNGYKVVINEDRPYRNASMYRTKYATYKGNSHTQINIRNSRDTRYYENRNHPEHANWAREHRPQKKNIPAKKTNKNKGRRQ
;
A
#
# COMPACT_ATOMS: atom_id res chain seq x y z
N MET A 1 58.56 -8.33 -46.44
CA MET A 1 59.08 -8.19 -45.05
C MET A 1 58.50 -6.92 -44.44
N LYS A 2 58.21 -6.97 -43.12
CA LYS A 2 57.80 -5.88 -42.21
C LYS A 2 56.31 -5.51 -42.23
N LYS A 3 55.62 -5.22 -41.12
CA LYS A 3 55.74 -5.58 -39.68
C LYS A 3 54.36 -5.20 -39.11
N LEU A 4 53.65 -6.14 -38.49
CA LEU A 4 52.38 -5.88 -37.78
C LEU A 4 52.67 -5.09 -36.50
N ILE A 5 51.97 -3.98 -36.26
CA ILE A 5 51.95 -3.29 -34.97
C ILE A 5 50.53 -3.40 -34.42
N PHE A 6 50.37 -4.30 -33.45
CA PHE A 6 49.21 -4.37 -32.57
C PHE A 6 49.37 -3.30 -31.47
N VAL A 7 48.42 -2.39 -31.35
CA VAL A 7 48.29 -1.52 -30.17
C VAL A 7 47.07 -1.97 -29.39
N PHE A 8 47.32 -2.75 -28.32
CA PHE A 8 46.34 -3.10 -27.29
C PHE A 8 46.13 -1.88 -26.39
N ALA A 9 45.03 -1.15 -26.58
CA ALA A 9 44.58 -0.14 -25.62
C ALA A 9 43.77 -0.83 -24.51
N PHE A 10 44.44 -1.17 -23.41
CA PHE A 10 43.80 -1.59 -22.16
C PHE A 10 43.09 -0.38 -21.54
N SER A 11 41.82 -0.17 -21.88
CA SER A 11 40.94 0.75 -21.14
C SER A 11 40.46 0.03 -19.89
N ILE A 12 41.13 0.29 -18.77
CA ILE A 12 40.68 -0.08 -17.43
C ILE A 12 39.41 0.73 -17.15
N LEU A 13 38.25 0.13 -17.35
CA LEU A 13 36.97 0.66 -16.90
C LEU A 13 36.96 0.57 -15.37
N GLY A 14 37.15 1.71 -14.70
CA GLY A 14 37.11 1.81 -13.24
C GLY A 14 35.76 1.35 -12.71
N LEU A 15 35.77 0.28 -11.89
CA LEU A 15 34.63 -0.04 -11.03
C LEU A 15 34.52 1.05 -9.96
N VAL A 16 33.53 1.92 -10.11
CA VAL A 16 33.12 2.84 -9.05
C VAL A 16 32.30 2.02 -8.04
N PRO A 17 32.73 1.85 -6.78
CA PRO A 17 31.89 1.19 -5.79
C PRO A 17 30.71 2.11 -5.48
N ILE A 18 29.53 1.75 -5.97
CA ILE A 18 28.27 2.37 -5.57
C ILE A 18 28.05 1.99 -4.11
N THR A 19 28.45 2.88 -3.20
CA THR A 19 28.15 2.72 -1.77
C THR A 19 26.66 3.00 -1.59
N THR A 20 25.83 1.97 -1.70
CA THR A 20 24.43 2.05 -1.31
C THR A 20 24.39 2.16 0.22
N LYS A 21 24.06 3.34 0.74
CA LYS A 21 23.67 3.48 2.14
C LYS A 21 22.31 2.83 2.32
N ALA A 22 22.30 1.51 2.46
CA ALA A 22 21.15 0.79 2.96
C ALA A 22 20.92 1.26 4.40
N GLN A 23 20.02 2.22 4.58
CA GLN A 23 19.48 2.54 5.89
C GLN A 23 18.71 1.31 6.35
N VAL A 24 19.35 0.44 7.13
CA VAL A 24 18.67 -0.65 7.83
C VAL A 24 17.79 0.02 8.89
N ARG A 25 16.59 0.43 8.47
CA ARG A 25 15.51 0.71 9.40
C ARG A 25 15.17 -0.64 10.00
N VAL A 26 15.62 -0.90 11.22
CA VAL A 26 14.94 -1.86 12.11
C VAL A 26 13.61 -1.20 12.49
N GLY A 27 12.75 -1.07 11.48
CA GLY A 27 11.52 -0.31 11.53
C GLY A 27 10.39 -1.31 11.48
N VAL A 28 9.59 -1.35 12.53
CA VAL A 28 8.29 -2.01 12.48
C VAL A 28 7.53 -1.35 11.34
N ASN A 29 7.25 -2.11 10.27
CA ASN A 29 6.63 -1.59 9.07
C ASN A 29 5.12 -1.64 9.27
N PHE A 30 4.49 -0.48 9.44
CA PHE A 30 3.03 -0.36 9.55
C PHE A 30 2.45 0.15 8.24
N ASN A 31 1.27 -0.34 7.85
CA ASN A 31 0.65 0.09 6.59
C ASN A 31 -0.85 0.42 6.70
N PHE A 32 -1.30 0.89 7.86
CA PHE A 32 -2.70 1.27 8.16
C PHE A 32 -3.35 2.15 7.08
N THR A 33 -2.58 3.09 6.52
CA THR A 33 -3.05 4.04 5.50
C THR A 33 -3.29 3.42 4.12
N THR A 34 -2.66 2.29 3.84
CA THR A 34 -2.79 1.58 2.55
C THR A 34 -3.82 0.45 2.60
N GLN A 35 -4.16 -0.02 3.80
CA GLN A 35 -5.18 -1.05 3.95
C GLN A 35 -6.55 -0.49 3.50
N PRO A 36 -7.26 -1.13 2.57
CA PRO A 36 -8.59 -0.70 2.20
C PRO A 36 -9.53 -0.79 3.40
N ILE A 37 -10.45 0.15 3.54
CA ILE A 37 -11.38 0.21 4.67
C ILE A 37 -12.35 -0.97 4.74
N TRP A 38 -12.49 -1.75 3.66
CA TRP A 38 -13.22 -3.02 3.67
C TRP A 38 -12.41 -4.19 4.24
N GLY A 39 -11.10 -4.04 4.43
CA GLY A 39 -10.22 -5.05 5.01
C GLY A 39 -10.52 -5.32 6.49
N PRO A 40 -10.16 -6.49 7.04
CA PRO A 40 -10.33 -6.81 8.44
C PRO A 40 -9.45 -5.92 9.32
N GLU A 41 -9.97 -5.49 10.47
CA GLU A 41 -9.19 -4.77 11.48
C GLU A 41 -8.21 -5.69 12.23
N GLY A 42 -7.40 -5.11 13.13
CA GLY A 42 -6.51 -5.86 14.03
C GLY A 42 -5.16 -6.23 13.43
N ASN A 43 -4.80 -5.64 12.28
CA ASN A 43 -3.56 -5.94 11.56
C ASN A 43 -2.72 -4.68 11.36
N ASP A 44 -1.52 -4.70 11.94
CA ASP A 44 -0.51 -3.65 11.84
C ASP A 44 0.11 -3.56 10.46
N TYR A 45 0.20 -4.71 9.79
CA TYR A 45 0.80 -4.85 8.48
C TYR A 45 0.10 -5.94 7.66
N VAL A 46 -0.21 -5.63 6.41
CA VAL A 46 -0.80 -6.58 5.47
C VAL A 46 -0.13 -6.49 4.09
N ASN A 47 0.35 -7.62 3.56
CA ASN A 47 0.76 -7.73 2.16
C ASN A 47 -0.42 -8.05 1.24
N TYR A 48 -1.22 -9.06 1.59
CA TYR A 48 -2.34 -9.52 0.79
C TYR A 48 -3.57 -9.85 1.63
N TYR A 49 -4.74 -9.64 1.04
CA TYR A 49 -5.95 -10.34 1.46
C TYR A 49 -6.27 -11.45 0.46
N TYR A 50 -6.49 -12.67 0.92
CA TYR A 50 -7.13 -13.71 0.12
C TYR A 50 -8.62 -13.72 0.40
N LEU A 51 -9.43 -13.73 -0.65
CA LEU A 51 -10.89 -13.76 -0.61
C LEU A 51 -11.35 -15.16 -1.07
N PRO A 52 -11.65 -16.08 -0.13
CA PRO A 52 -11.94 -17.46 -0.47
C PRO A 52 -13.14 -17.57 -1.42
N ASP A 53 -14.24 -16.84 -1.17
CA ASP A 53 -15.49 -16.93 -1.94
C ASP A 53 -15.29 -16.80 -3.45
N ILE A 54 -14.36 -15.93 -3.85
CA ILE A 54 -14.13 -15.57 -5.25
C ILE A 54 -12.75 -15.99 -5.76
N ASP A 55 -11.97 -16.71 -4.93
CA ASP A 55 -10.60 -17.17 -5.24
C ASP A 55 -9.71 -16.06 -5.81
N VAL A 56 -9.70 -14.91 -5.12
CA VAL A 56 -8.96 -13.70 -5.52
C VAL A 56 -8.03 -13.29 -4.40
N PHE A 57 -6.82 -12.87 -4.75
CA PHE A 57 -5.94 -12.16 -3.83
C PHE A 57 -6.04 -10.66 -4.11
N TYR A 58 -5.90 -9.84 -3.07
CA TYR A 58 -5.76 -8.39 -3.18
C TYR A 58 -4.42 -8.00 -2.58
N ASN A 59 -3.51 -7.49 -3.41
CA ASN A 59 -2.26 -6.90 -2.98
C ASN A 59 -2.55 -5.53 -2.36
N VAL A 60 -2.32 -5.41 -1.05
CA VAL A 60 -2.61 -4.19 -0.29
C VAL A 60 -1.69 -3.04 -0.70
N PRO A 61 -0.35 -3.18 -0.68
CA PRO A 61 0.54 -2.08 -1.07
C PRO A 61 0.35 -1.55 -2.50
N LYS A 62 -0.03 -2.44 -3.44
CA LYS A 62 -0.20 -2.09 -4.86
C LYS A 62 -1.63 -1.77 -5.25
N HIS A 63 -2.60 -1.95 -4.35
CA HIS A 63 -4.02 -1.81 -4.62
C HIS A 63 -4.51 -2.58 -5.86
N GLN A 64 -4.10 -3.85 -5.97
CA GLN A 64 -4.36 -4.69 -7.15
C GLN A 64 -4.94 -6.04 -6.75
N TYR A 65 -6.01 -6.44 -7.43
CA TYR A 65 -6.49 -7.81 -7.44
C TYR A 65 -5.58 -8.70 -8.28
N VAL A 66 -5.41 -9.94 -7.82
CA VAL A 66 -4.66 -11.01 -8.48
C VAL A 66 -5.55 -12.23 -8.56
N TYR A 67 -5.85 -12.68 -9.78
CA TYR A 67 -6.76 -13.79 -10.03
C TYR A 67 -6.37 -14.54 -11.31
N VAL A 68 -6.90 -15.75 -11.48
CA VAL A 68 -6.68 -16.54 -12.69
C VAL A 68 -7.68 -16.11 -13.77
N LYS A 69 -7.16 -15.78 -14.96
CA LYS A 69 -7.95 -15.57 -16.19
C LYS A 69 -7.30 -16.37 -17.31
N ASN A 70 -8.06 -17.23 -17.98
CA ASN A 70 -7.56 -18.10 -19.06
C ASN A 70 -6.31 -18.89 -18.66
N GLY A 71 -6.31 -19.46 -17.44
CA GLY A 71 -5.19 -20.23 -16.90
C GLY A 71 -3.96 -19.42 -16.47
N ARG A 72 -4.01 -18.08 -16.53
CA ARG A 72 -2.86 -17.21 -16.21
C ARG A 72 -3.18 -16.24 -15.07
N TRP A 73 -2.22 -16.01 -14.18
CA TRP A 73 -2.32 -14.97 -13.16
C TRP A 73 -2.41 -13.59 -13.81
N THR A 74 -3.46 -12.86 -13.47
CA THR A 74 -3.78 -11.53 -13.97
C THR A 74 -3.83 -10.55 -12.81
N PHE A 75 -3.28 -9.36 -13.03
CA PHE A 75 -3.24 -8.27 -12.05
C PHE A 75 -4.13 -7.13 -12.56
N SER A 76 -5.05 -6.65 -11.73
CA SER A 76 -6.03 -5.65 -12.12
C SER A 76 -6.39 -4.74 -10.96
N ARG A 77 -6.74 -3.48 -11.24
CA ARG A 77 -7.29 -2.56 -10.23
C ARG A 77 -8.75 -2.87 -9.84
N TYR A 78 -9.42 -3.69 -10.64
CA TYR A 78 -10.80 -4.06 -10.46
C TYR A 78 -10.94 -5.58 -10.35
N LEU A 79 -11.98 -6.02 -9.65
CA LEU A 79 -12.38 -7.42 -9.62
C LEU A 79 -12.66 -7.93 -11.04
N PRO A 80 -12.50 -9.25 -11.29
CA PRO A 80 -12.92 -9.84 -12.56
C PRO A 80 -14.41 -9.59 -12.78
N TYR A 81 -14.82 -9.44 -14.04
CA TYR A 81 -16.19 -9.03 -14.41
C TYR A 81 -17.30 -9.90 -13.77
N GLN A 82 -17.04 -11.19 -13.62
CA GLN A 82 -17.95 -12.15 -12.98
C GLN A 82 -18.21 -11.87 -11.49
N TYR A 83 -17.30 -11.16 -10.82
CA TYR A 83 -17.38 -10.80 -9.40
C TYR A 83 -17.47 -9.29 -9.17
N ARG A 84 -17.84 -8.50 -10.20
CA ARG A 84 -17.94 -7.03 -10.09
C ARG A 84 -18.92 -6.56 -9.01
N ASN A 85 -19.93 -7.38 -8.71
CA ASN A 85 -20.97 -7.10 -7.71
C ASN A 85 -20.66 -7.73 -6.35
N TYR A 86 -19.48 -8.34 -6.16
CA TYR A 86 -19.12 -8.95 -4.90
C TYR A 86 -18.95 -7.88 -3.82
N ASN A 87 -19.65 -8.05 -2.70
CA ASN A 87 -19.59 -7.10 -1.61
C ASN A 87 -18.34 -7.33 -0.74
N LEU A 88 -17.30 -6.54 -1.01
CA LEU A 88 -16.06 -6.58 -0.25
C LEU A 88 -16.23 -6.22 1.23
N TYR A 89 -17.31 -5.59 1.68
CA TYR A 89 -17.49 -5.29 3.12
C TYR A 89 -17.96 -6.49 3.94
N ASN A 90 -18.58 -7.48 3.29
CA ASN A 90 -19.23 -8.60 3.97
C ASN A 90 -18.51 -9.94 3.78
N GLY A 91 -17.70 -10.06 2.73
CA GLY A 91 -16.94 -11.29 2.48
C GLY A 91 -15.94 -11.63 3.57
N TYR A 92 -15.58 -12.90 3.73
CA TYR A 92 -14.43 -13.27 4.57
C TYR A 92 -13.11 -12.94 3.87
N LYS A 93 -12.13 -12.42 4.62
CA LYS A 93 -10.78 -12.14 4.13
C LYS A 93 -9.76 -12.78 5.04
N VAL A 94 -8.79 -13.43 4.41
CA VAL A 94 -7.61 -13.97 5.08
C VAL A 94 -6.46 -12.99 4.89
N VAL A 95 -5.84 -12.56 5.97
CA VAL A 95 -4.59 -11.78 5.95
C VAL A 95 -3.44 -12.71 5.62
N ILE A 96 -2.64 -12.37 4.60
CA ILE A 96 -1.47 -13.14 4.19
C ILE A 96 -0.27 -12.21 4.07
N ASN A 97 0.79 -12.52 4.82
CA ASN A 97 2.03 -11.75 4.89
C ASN A 97 3.22 -12.50 4.28
N GLU A 98 3.02 -12.97 3.05
CA GLU A 98 4.03 -13.69 2.26
C GLU A 98 4.29 -12.99 0.92
N ASP A 99 5.44 -13.26 0.31
CA ASP A 99 5.70 -12.80 -1.06
C ASP A 99 4.91 -13.64 -2.07
N ARG A 100 4.18 -12.96 -2.95
CA ARG A 100 3.43 -13.55 -4.08
C ARG A 100 2.62 -14.81 -3.69
N PRO A 101 1.69 -14.74 -2.71
CA PRO A 101 0.99 -15.90 -2.18
C PRO A 101 0.14 -16.63 -3.22
N TYR A 102 -0.28 -15.95 -4.28
CA TYR A 102 -0.97 -16.56 -5.41
C TYR A 102 -0.17 -17.68 -6.10
N ARG A 103 1.17 -17.72 -5.97
CA ARG A 103 1.98 -18.86 -6.45
C ARG A 103 1.64 -20.17 -5.72
N ASN A 104 1.23 -20.07 -4.46
CA ASN A 104 0.80 -21.18 -3.61
C ASN A 104 -0.73 -21.22 -3.45
N ALA A 105 -1.49 -20.69 -4.41
CA ALA A 105 -2.96 -20.58 -4.31
C ALA A 105 -3.65 -21.91 -4.02
N SER A 106 -3.14 -23.03 -4.53
CA SER A 106 -3.67 -24.37 -4.21
C SER A 106 -3.69 -24.65 -2.70
N MET A 107 -2.60 -24.31 -1.99
CA MET A 107 -2.52 -24.48 -0.55
C MET A 107 -3.56 -23.62 0.19
N TYR A 108 -3.71 -22.35 -0.20
CA TYR A 108 -4.70 -21.46 0.42
C TYR A 108 -6.15 -21.84 0.12
N ARG A 109 -6.43 -22.34 -1.09
CA ARG A 109 -7.76 -22.87 -1.45
C ARG A 109 -8.15 -24.02 -0.54
N THR A 110 -7.24 -24.97 -0.32
CA THR A 110 -7.47 -26.10 0.59
C THR A 110 -7.60 -25.64 2.04
N LYS A 111 -6.63 -24.83 2.51
CA LYS A 111 -6.56 -24.37 3.91
C LYS A 111 -7.78 -23.57 4.32
N TYR A 112 -8.35 -22.77 3.42
CA TYR A 112 -9.46 -21.86 3.72
C TYR A 112 -10.76 -22.23 3.00
N ALA A 113 -10.90 -23.49 2.56
CA ALA A 113 -12.10 -23.98 1.87
C ALA A 113 -13.37 -23.79 2.71
N THR A 114 -13.27 -23.99 4.03
CA THR A 114 -14.38 -23.86 4.99
C THR A 114 -14.91 -22.44 5.14
N TYR A 115 -14.18 -21.42 4.65
CA TYR A 115 -14.64 -20.04 4.71
C TYR A 115 -15.48 -19.62 3.50
N LYS A 116 -15.56 -20.46 2.46
CA LYS A 116 -16.38 -20.20 1.27
C LYS A 116 -17.87 -20.32 1.59
N GLY A 117 -18.65 -19.31 1.20
CA GLY A 117 -20.12 -19.34 1.28
C GLY A 117 -20.71 -19.33 2.70
N ASN A 118 -19.86 -19.18 3.71
CA ASN A 118 -20.25 -19.15 5.11
C ASN A 118 -20.25 -17.72 5.64
N SER A 119 -21.28 -17.37 6.42
CA SER A 119 -21.44 -16.06 7.05
C SER A 119 -20.46 -15.84 8.20
N HIS A 120 -19.18 -15.70 7.88
CA HIS A 120 -18.17 -15.29 8.85
C HIS A 120 -18.19 -13.78 9.00
N THR A 121 -18.44 -13.30 10.21
CA THR A 121 -18.41 -11.88 10.52
C THR A 121 -16.98 -11.46 10.87
N GLN A 122 -16.49 -10.42 10.18
CA GLN A 122 -15.24 -9.74 10.50
C GLN A 122 -15.55 -8.25 10.62
N ILE A 123 -15.05 -7.62 11.69
CA ILE A 123 -15.08 -6.16 11.77
C ILE A 123 -14.08 -5.64 10.73
N ASN A 124 -14.58 -4.77 9.87
CA ASN A 124 -13.75 -4.12 8.87
C ASN A 124 -13.21 -2.79 9.39
N ILE A 125 -12.11 -2.34 8.80
CA ILE A 125 -11.42 -1.11 9.15
C ILE A 125 -12.37 0.10 9.14
N ARG A 126 -13.31 0.19 8.20
CA ARG A 126 -14.30 1.28 8.13
C ARG A 126 -15.10 1.43 9.44
N ASN A 127 -15.43 0.30 10.07
CA ASN A 127 -16.23 0.23 11.29
C ASN A 127 -15.36 0.12 12.55
N SER A 128 -14.04 0.18 12.41
CA SER A 128 -13.11 0.05 13.53
C SER A 128 -13.17 1.27 14.43
N ARG A 129 -12.97 1.04 15.74
CA ARG A 129 -12.78 2.10 16.74
C ARG A 129 -11.31 2.30 17.12
N ASP A 130 -10.42 1.57 16.47
CA ASP A 130 -8.99 1.69 16.69
C ASP A 130 -8.45 2.93 15.97
N THR A 131 -7.94 3.87 16.77
CA THR A 131 -7.46 5.18 16.30
C THR A 131 -6.31 5.07 15.32
N ARG A 132 -5.56 3.96 15.30
CA ARG A 132 -4.47 3.72 14.34
C ARG A 132 -4.98 3.70 12.90
N TYR A 133 -6.21 3.23 12.68
CA TYR A 133 -6.83 3.24 11.35
C TYR A 133 -7.37 4.61 10.95
N TYR A 134 -7.50 5.56 11.86
CA TYR A 134 -8.01 6.90 11.53
C TYR A 134 -7.00 7.70 10.71
N GLU A 135 -5.72 7.30 10.70
CA GLU A 135 -4.71 7.82 9.78
C GLU A 135 -5.09 7.55 8.30
N ASN A 136 -5.84 6.48 8.04
CA ASN A 136 -6.32 6.15 6.70
C ASN A 136 -7.33 7.19 6.21
N ARG A 137 -7.04 7.82 5.07
CA ARG A 137 -7.85 8.91 4.51
C ARG A 137 -9.28 8.52 4.16
N ASN A 138 -9.53 7.24 3.93
CA ASN A 138 -10.86 6.73 3.60
C ASN A 138 -11.66 6.34 4.85
N HIS A 139 -11.07 6.40 6.04
CA HIS A 139 -11.77 6.10 7.28
C HIS A 139 -12.75 7.23 7.66
N PRO A 140 -13.97 6.93 8.15
CA PRO A 140 -14.95 7.96 8.54
C PRO A 140 -14.42 8.98 9.55
N GLU A 141 -13.65 8.51 10.54
CA GLU A 141 -13.04 9.35 11.58
C GLU A 141 -11.79 10.12 11.15
N HIS A 142 -11.32 9.95 9.90
CA HIS A 142 -10.08 10.59 9.43
C HIS A 142 -10.11 12.12 9.58
N ALA A 143 -11.26 12.74 9.31
CA ALA A 143 -11.39 14.19 9.40
C ALA A 143 -11.23 14.71 10.83
N ASN A 144 -11.68 13.94 11.83
CA ASN A 144 -11.55 14.28 13.25
C ASN A 144 -10.11 14.11 13.70
N TRP A 145 -9.53 12.94 13.42
CA TRP A 145 -8.13 12.63 13.68
C TRP A 145 -7.19 13.68 13.06
N ALA A 146 -7.42 14.08 11.81
CA ALA A 146 -6.60 15.07 11.14
C ALA A 146 -6.68 16.48 11.77
N ARG A 147 -7.78 16.84 12.44
CA ARG A 147 -7.87 18.13 13.15
C ARG A 147 -7.07 18.12 14.45
N GLU A 148 -7.12 17.02 15.19
CA GLU A 148 -6.37 16.83 16.43
C GLU A 148 -4.86 16.78 16.18
N HIS A 149 -4.45 16.19 15.06
CA HIS A 149 -3.04 16.02 14.69
C HIS A 149 -2.50 17.15 13.80
N ARG A 150 -3.28 18.22 13.55
CA ARG A 150 -2.77 19.39 12.83
C ARG A 150 -1.79 20.16 13.72
N PRO A 151 -0.57 20.47 13.24
CA PRO A 151 0.32 21.35 13.98
C PRO A 151 -0.35 22.72 14.15
N GLN A 152 -0.44 23.20 15.39
CA GLN A 152 -0.91 24.56 15.67
C GLN A 152 -0.01 25.53 14.91
N LYS A 153 -0.57 26.26 13.93
CA LYS A 153 0.12 27.41 13.36
C LYS A 153 0.34 28.40 14.50
N LYS A 154 1.59 28.58 14.94
CA LYS A 154 1.95 29.72 15.79
C LYS A 154 1.49 30.98 15.06
N ASN A 155 0.57 31.73 15.69
CA ASN A 155 0.11 33.01 15.20
C ASN A 155 1.32 33.94 15.02
N ILE A 156 1.79 34.12 13.78
CA ILE A 156 2.70 35.21 13.46
C ILE A 156 1.81 36.46 13.39
N PRO A 157 1.94 37.42 14.32
CA PRO A 157 1.12 38.61 14.30
C PRO A 157 1.34 39.36 12.98
N ALA A 158 0.25 39.69 12.29
CA ALA A 158 0.29 40.46 11.06
C ALA A 158 0.97 41.80 11.31
N LYS A 159 2.12 42.02 10.66
CA LYS A 159 2.85 43.29 10.71
C LYS A 159 1.98 44.35 10.05
N LYS A 160 1.36 45.23 10.84
CA LYS A 160 0.64 46.41 10.34
C LYS A 160 1.60 47.27 9.51
N THR A 161 1.49 47.23 8.19
CA THR A 161 2.17 48.17 7.31
C THR A 161 1.45 49.51 7.39
N ASN A 162 2.07 50.46 8.09
CA ASN A 162 1.59 51.82 8.22
C ASN A 162 1.80 52.54 6.87
N LYS A 163 0.72 52.69 6.08
CA LYS A 163 0.77 53.34 4.76
C LYS A 163 0.71 54.85 4.97
N ASN A 164 1.90 55.46 5.11
CA ASN A 164 2.05 56.90 5.25
C ASN A 164 1.52 57.59 3.97
N LYS A 165 0.41 58.33 4.08
CA LYS A 165 -0.11 59.20 3.01
C LYS A 165 0.74 60.46 2.94
N GLY A 166 1.71 60.49 2.02
CA GLY A 166 2.42 61.71 1.65
C GLY A 166 1.46 62.68 0.96
N ARG A 167 1.10 63.77 1.64
CA ARG A 167 0.52 64.99 1.06
C ARG A 167 1.61 65.65 0.20
N ARG A 168 1.37 65.76 -1.11
CA ARG A 168 2.06 66.72 -1.97
C ARG A 168 1.27 68.03 -1.88
N GLN A 169 1.92 69.08 -1.38
CA GLN A 169 1.63 70.46 -1.76
C GLN A 169 2.61 70.83 -2.88
#